data_AF-A0A2T1CHF5-F1
#
_entry.id   AF-A0A2T1CHF5-F1
#
_cell.length_a   1.000
_cell.length_b   1.000
_cell.length_c   1.000
_cell.angle_alpha   90.00
_cell.angle_beta   90.00
_cell.angle_gamma   90.00
#
_symmetry.space_group_name_H-M   'P 1'
#
loop_
_entity.id
_entity.type
_entity.pdbx_description
1 polymer ?
#
loop_
_entity_poly.entity_id
_entity_poly.type
_entity_poly.pdbx_seq_one_letter_code
_entity_poly.pdbx_strand_id
1 'polypeptide(L)' 'MEIEQAIEVINAALEKHCSRSMMSIETVIVKGAWSNQTYAQIAKESGYSISYLMDTGPKFWKLLSQA' A
#
# COMPACT_ATOMS: atom_id res chain seq x y z
N MET A 1 -16.12 -5.49 -3.07
CA MET A 1 -15.35 -4.59 -2.19
C MET A 1 -14.78 -3.52 -3.08
N GLU A 2 -15.08 -2.26 -2.82
CA GLU A 2 -14.42 -1.14 -3.51
C GLU A 2 -13.00 -1.00 -2.95
N ILE A 3 -12.06 -0.54 -3.78
CA ILE A 3 -10.68 -0.29 -3.35
C ILE A 3 -10.61 0.73 -2.20
N GLU A 4 -11.55 1.67 -2.15
CA GLU A 4 -11.68 2.66 -1.07
C GLU A 4 -11.98 2.00 0.27
N GLN A 5 -12.86 1.00 0.30
CA GLN A 5 -13.14 0.23 1.53
C GLN A 5 -11.92 -0.58 1.97
N ALA A 6 -11.18 -1.16 1.03
CA ALA A 6 -9.94 -1.86 1.37
C ALA A 6 -8.91 -0.92 2.00
N ILE A 7 -8.78 0.31 1.46
CA ILE A 7 -7.90 1.35 2.00
C ILE A 7 -8.37 1.78 3.39
N GLU A 8 -9.67 1.97 3.62
CA GLU A 8 -10.21 2.29 4.96
C GLU A 8 -9.89 1.20 5.99
N VAL A 9 -10.10 -0.06 5.64
CA VAL A 9 -9.80 -1.21 6.54
C VAL A 9 -8.31 -1.25 6.87
N ILE A 10 -7.46 -1.07 5.87
CA ILE A 10 -6.01 -1.06 6.03
C ILE A 10 -5.56 0.15 6.86
N ASN A 11 -6.12 1.33 6.62
CA ASN A 11 -5.82 2.53 7.39
C ASN A 11 -6.24 2.37 8.86
N ALA A 12 -7.44 1.83 9.12
CA ALA A 12 -7.88 1.53 10.48
C ALA A 12 -6.97 0.52 11.20
N ALA A 13 -6.46 -0.50 10.48
CA ALA A 13 -5.47 -1.43 11.02
C ALA A 13 -4.14 -0.72 11.33
N LEU A 14 -3.64 0.14 10.46
CA LEU A 14 -2.42 0.90 10.68
C LEU A 14 -2.54 1.89 11.83
N GLU A 15 -3.67 2.57 11.99
CA GLU A 15 -3.91 3.46 13.12
C GLU A 15 -3.96 2.67 14.43
N LYS A 16 -4.56 1.48 14.42
CA LYS A 16 -4.66 0.63 15.60
C LYS A 16 -3.33 -0.02 16.00
N HIS A 17 -2.52 -0.47 15.03
CA HIS A 17 -1.31 -1.26 15.28
C HIS A 17 -0.02 -0.43 15.24
N CYS A 18 0.07 0.56 14.37
CA CYS A 18 1.24 1.41 14.21
C CYS A 18 1.04 2.84 14.73
N SER A 19 -0.16 3.20 15.21
CA SER A 19 -0.50 4.58 15.58
C SER A 19 -0.10 5.59 14.50
N ARG A 20 -0.20 5.18 13.23
CA ARG A 20 0.13 5.98 12.06
C ARG A 20 -0.91 5.76 10.98
N SER A 21 -1.21 6.80 10.22
CA SER A 21 -2.07 6.69 9.05
C SER A 21 -1.30 6.20 7.83
N MET A 22 -2.03 5.62 6.88
CA MET A 22 -1.52 5.14 5.61
C MET A 22 -0.95 6.29 4.77
N MET A 23 0.29 6.12 4.29
CA MET A 23 0.95 7.11 3.44
C MET A 23 0.50 6.99 1.98
N SER A 24 0.64 8.07 1.22
CA SER A 24 0.27 8.12 -0.21
C SER A 24 0.85 6.95 -1.00
N ILE A 25 2.12 6.59 -0.76
CA ILE A 25 2.81 5.45 -1.41
C ILE A 25 2.18 4.10 -1.07
N GLU A 26 1.80 3.88 0.19
CA GLU A 26 1.15 2.64 0.64
C GLU A 26 -0.22 2.52 -0.05
N THR A 27 -0.95 3.64 -0.17
CA THR A 27 -2.23 3.68 -0.87
C THR A 27 -2.08 3.31 -2.33
N VAL A 28 -1.04 3.78 -3.00
CA VAL A 28 -0.79 3.37 -4.39
C VAL A 28 -0.43 1.89 -4.49
N ILE A 29 0.37 1.36 -3.56
CA ILE A 29 0.73 -0.06 -3.53
C ILE A 29 -0.53 -0.92 -3.38
N VAL A 30 -1.45 -0.55 -2.50
CA VAL A 30 -2.73 -1.24 -2.31
C VAL A 30 -3.62 -1.12 -3.54
N LYS A 31 -3.76 0.08 -4.11
CA LYS A 31 -4.52 0.31 -5.36
C LYS A 31 -3.99 -0.52 -6.51
N GLY A 32 -2.67 -0.54 -6.68
CA GLY A 32 -2.02 -1.31 -7.73
C GLY A 32 -2.13 -2.81 -7.52
N ALA A 33 -1.97 -3.29 -6.29
CA ALA A 33 -2.18 -4.69 -5.95
C ALA A 33 -3.63 -5.13 -6.21
N TRP A 34 -4.60 -4.25 -5.91
CA TRP A 34 -6.02 -4.50 -6.19
C TRP A 34 -6.33 -4.57 -7.69
N SER A 35 -5.71 -3.71 -8.49
CA SER A 35 -5.83 -3.69 -9.95
C SER A 35 -4.93 -4.74 -10.63
N ASN A 36 -4.31 -5.65 -9.87
CA ASN A 36 -3.38 -6.67 -10.36
C ASN A 36 -2.21 -6.09 -11.20
N GLN A 37 -1.79 -4.87 -10.85
CA GLN A 37 -0.70 -4.15 -11.47
C GLN A 37 0.64 -4.51 -10.83
N THR A 38 1.69 -4.48 -11.65
CA THR A 38 3.05 -4.68 -11.17
C THR A 38 3.60 -3.42 -10.52
N TYR A 39 4.55 -3.55 -9.59
CA TYR A 39 5.26 -2.41 -8.99
C TYR A 39 5.83 -1.44 -10.05
N ALA A 40 6.20 -1.95 -11.23
CA ALA A 40 6.66 -1.14 -12.35
C ALA A 40 5.57 -0.22 -12.92
N GLN A 41 4.35 -0.71 -13.09
CA GLN A 41 3.21 0.08 -13.56
C GLN A 41 2.80 1.12 -12.53
N ILE A 42 2.72 0.71 -11.26
CA ILE A 42 2.35 1.58 -10.13
C ILE A 42 3.34 2.74 -9.99
N ALA A 43 4.64 2.44 -10.06
CA ALA A 43 5.73 3.41 -10.08
C ALA A 43 5.57 4.42 -11.23
N LYS A 44 5.30 3.93 -12.43
CA LYS A 44 5.13 4.74 -13.63
C LYS A 44 3.93 5.69 -13.53
N GLU A 45 2.81 5.22 -13.00
CA GLU A 45 1.59 6.03 -12.84
C GLU A 45 1.69 7.05 -11.70
N SER A 46 2.43 6.73 -10.65
CA SER A 46 2.55 7.61 -9.47
C SER A 46 3.78 8.51 -9.48
N GLY A 47 4.71 8.31 -10.43
CA GLY A 47 5.98 9.01 -10.47
C GLY A 47 7.00 8.55 -9.42
N TYR A 48 6.72 7.46 -8.71
CA TYR A 48 7.66 6.87 -7.75
C TYR A 48 8.66 5.95 -8.43
N SER A 49 9.81 5.72 -7.78
CA SER A 49 10.79 4.75 -8.28
C SER A 49 10.36 3.31 -7.97
N ILE A 50 10.53 2.41 -8.95
CA ILE A 50 10.23 0.98 -8.80
C ILE A 50 10.99 0.38 -7.62
N SER A 51 12.28 0.72 -7.45
CA SER A 51 13.08 0.26 -6.30
C SER A 51 12.50 0.68 -4.95
N TYR A 52 11.91 1.88 -4.88
CA TYR A 52 11.29 2.38 -3.65
C TYR A 52 10.00 1.60 -3.33
N LEU A 53 9.20 1.27 -4.34
CA LEU A 53 8.03 0.41 -4.16
C LEU A 53 8.42 -1.01 -3.78
N MET A 54 9.47 -1.58 -4.40
CA MET A 54 9.94 -2.92 -4.06
C MET A 54 10.53 -3.02 -2.66
N ASP A 55 11.08 -1.93 -2.11
CA ASP A 55 11.54 -1.91 -0.72
C ASP A 55 10.38 -1.68 0.27
N THR A 56 9.46 -0.76 -0.06
CA THR A 56 8.33 -0.38 0.80
C THR A 56 7.23 -1.43 0.81
N GLY A 57 6.91 -2.04 -0.34
CA GLY A 57 5.82 -2.99 -0.51
C GLY A 57 5.91 -4.21 0.42
N PRO A 58 6.99 -5.01 0.38
CA PRO A 58 7.15 -6.17 1.26
C PRO A 58 7.14 -5.79 2.75
N LYS A 59 7.74 -4.65 3.13
CA LYS A 59 7.70 -4.15 4.51
C LYS A 59 6.28 -3.82 4.94
N PHE A 60 5.52 -3.19 4.05
CA PHE A 60 4.12 -2.85 4.26
C PHE A 60 3.24 -4.10 4.42
N TRP A 61 3.36 -5.07 3.51
CA TRP A 61 2.62 -6.33 3.60
C TRP A 61 2.97 -7.13 4.85
N LYS A 62 4.25 -7.13 5.25
CA LYS A 62 4.68 -7.78 6.49
C LYS A 62 4.08 -7.11 7.73
N LEU A 63 4.01 -5.78 7.74
CA LEU A 63 3.36 -5.01 8.79
C LEU A 63 1.88 -5.34 8.90
N LEU A 64 1.17 -5.37 7.76
CA LEU A 64 -0.24 -5.74 7.71
C LEU A 64 -0.50 -7.18 8.15
N SER A 65 0.44 -8.10 7.86
CA SER A 65 0.32 -9.49 8.31
C SER A 65 0.59 -9.67 9.81
N GLN A 66 1.18 -8.67 10.48
CA GLN A 66 1.45 -8.67 11.92
C GLN A 66 0.41 -7.86 12.71
N ALA A 67 -0.42 -7.09 12.02
CA ALA A 67 -1.60 -6.43 12.55
C ALA A 67 -2.77 -7.44 12.63
#